data_AF-A0A1I2A693-F1
#
_entry.id   AF-A0A1I2A693-F1
#
_cell.length_a   1.000
_cell.length_b   1.000
_cell.length_c   1.000
_cell.angle_alpha   90.00
_cell.angle_beta   90.00
_cell.angle_gamma   90.00
#
_symmetry.space_group_name_H-M   'P 1'
#
loop_
_entity.id
_entity.type
_entity.pdbx_description
1 polymer ?
#
loop_
_entity_poly.entity_id
_entity_poly.type
_entity_poly.pdbx_seq_one_letter_code
_entity_poly.pdbx_strand_id
1 'polypeptide(L)'
;MPRLDFERLAIFGDSLSDAGEIQRLTGAVLQIPFPLAGAGYAGVMSNGPVYSQTLPTLVGVGAEVFAVSGARAIGTRPLWQILELDGPAPPFDDAPIAPLLRNDADRSELSVDVNLGGQVDRFLATPGQPDTAAAFLIGLLDLAALDTGSPALVFDAIARVGGILDSTADAARRVVEAGAADTLIFYGFPDTTFVPGTAELGAPVRVALETLIGLHLSGLQDIAKDFADEGIPSTVIDFAALTRALGADPDAFGFTAKGPILFGSGADPDIGPPASPGGPPTLGFPRNPEVADLPPDRVQFYDELHPTTAMHDLIAVYSDAWLTRESHVRSDLGTLGLFGDGDEFVLANGGSDIVALRRGPDIALAGLGDDTVFGGGGKDILSGGSGDDSLYGGYGKDLIAGGPGDDMAKGGHGPDVLIDGAGSDLHLGRGGDDVFVWTGRSAPDDADTMIGGTGADTLYLAATPEAVSAFEAAQVGRSAWDIALGHWKIPGLGLSVAGIETLRLYDAPSDIGGASPDMIEAADLWGLL
;
A
#
# COMPACT_ATOMS: atom_id res chain seq x y z
N MET A 1 0.74 -9.20 22.26
CA MET A 1 1.98 -8.61 22.82
C MET A 1 1.69 -7.15 23.14
N PRO A 2 2.22 -6.59 24.23
CA PRO A 2 2.03 -5.16 24.55
C PRO A 2 2.63 -4.27 23.45
N ARG A 3 2.07 -3.06 23.29
CA ARG A 3 2.65 -1.97 22.47
C ARG A 3 4.09 -1.71 22.93
N LEU A 4 4.99 -1.54 21.98
CA LEU A 4 6.37 -1.14 22.29
C LEU A 4 6.38 0.36 22.61
N ASP A 5 7.05 0.74 23.69
CA ASP A 5 7.16 2.14 24.14
C ASP A 5 8.58 2.62 23.86
N PHE A 6 8.71 3.60 22.96
CA PHE A 6 9.98 4.21 22.58
C PHE A 6 9.71 5.59 21.97
N GLU A 7 10.63 6.53 22.15
CA GLU A 7 10.53 7.89 21.59
C GLU A 7 11.38 8.06 20.32
N ARG A 8 12.29 7.11 20.08
CA ARG A 8 13.26 7.16 18.98
C ARG A 8 13.49 5.81 18.32
N LEU A 9 13.82 5.85 17.03
CA LEU A 9 14.14 4.68 16.22
C LEU A 9 15.58 4.79 15.66
N ALA A 10 16.41 3.79 15.91
CA ALA A 10 17.72 3.63 15.26
C ALA A 10 17.62 2.49 14.25
N ILE A 11 17.76 2.78 12.96
CA ILE A 11 17.53 1.80 11.88
C ILE A 11 18.85 1.35 11.27
N PHE A 12 19.11 0.04 11.34
CA PHE A 12 20.24 -0.66 10.74
C PHE A 12 19.76 -1.55 9.60
N GLY A 13 20.53 -1.61 8.52
CA GLY A 13 20.09 -2.39 7.37
C GLY A 13 20.90 -2.19 6.10
N ASP A 14 20.34 -2.65 5.00
CA ASP A 14 20.89 -2.53 3.66
C ASP A 14 20.13 -1.47 2.84
N SER A 15 20.06 -1.65 1.52
CA SER A 15 19.42 -0.71 0.60
C SER A 15 17.92 -0.56 0.79
N LEU A 16 17.23 -1.53 1.42
CA LEU A 16 15.80 -1.37 1.73
C LEU A 16 15.54 -0.32 2.82
N SER A 17 16.53 -0.07 3.68
CA SER A 17 16.44 0.85 4.81
C SER A 17 17.29 2.10 4.65
N ASP A 18 18.19 2.15 3.66
CA ASP A 18 19.13 3.25 3.44
C ASP A 18 18.40 4.56 3.07
N ALA A 19 18.55 5.58 3.90
CA ALA A 19 17.95 6.90 3.74
C ALA A 19 18.90 7.93 3.08
N GLY A 20 19.87 7.46 2.28
CA GLY A 20 20.86 8.30 1.58
C GLY A 20 22.25 8.26 2.20
N GLU A 21 22.50 7.32 3.11
CA GLU A 21 23.78 7.16 3.79
C GLU A 21 24.87 6.69 2.83
N ILE A 22 24.56 5.79 1.89
CA ILE A 22 25.52 5.44 0.82
C ILE A 22 25.89 6.67 -0.01
N GLN A 23 24.93 7.54 -0.32
CA GLN A 23 25.16 8.77 -1.07
C GLN A 23 25.99 9.77 -0.28
N ARG A 24 25.75 9.88 1.03
CA ARG A 24 26.54 10.72 1.93
C ARG A 24 27.98 10.22 2.04
N LEU A 25 28.17 8.92 2.27
CA LEU A 25 29.48 8.28 2.42
C LEU A 25 30.30 8.38 1.14
N THR A 26 29.71 7.99 0.00
CA THR A 26 30.39 8.09 -1.30
C THR A 26 30.60 9.56 -1.68
N GLY A 27 29.62 10.43 -1.44
CA GLY A 27 29.73 11.86 -1.70
C GLY A 27 30.82 12.55 -0.88
N ALA A 28 31.17 12.07 0.32
CA ALA A 28 32.27 12.64 1.09
C ALA A 28 33.63 12.46 0.38
N VAL A 29 33.81 11.31 -0.29
CA VAL A 29 35.10 10.89 -0.88
C VAL A 29 35.16 11.14 -2.39
N LEU A 30 34.02 11.03 -3.08
CA LEU A 30 33.91 11.10 -4.54
C LEU A 30 33.50 12.50 -5.02
N GLN A 31 34.00 12.89 -6.19
CA GLN A 31 33.57 14.06 -6.95
C GLN A 31 32.11 13.93 -7.38
N ILE A 32 31.64 12.69 -7.53
CA ILE A 32 30.27 12.35 -7.91
C ILE A 32 29.71 11.37 -6.86
N PRO A 33 28.64 11.73 -6.12
CA PRO A 33 28.04 10.85 -5.12
C PRO A 33 27.23 9.71 -5.76
N PHE A 34 27.09 8.58 -5.07
CA PHE A 34 26.38 7.38 -5.54
C PHE A 34 25.30 6.91 -4.54
N PRO A 35 24.07 6.57 -4.97
CA PRO A 35 23.56 6.67 -6.34
C PRO A 35 23.41 8.13 -6.79
N LEU A 36 23.42 8.36 -8.11
CA LEU A 36 23.22 9.71 -8.66
C LEU A 36 21.82 10.22 -8.35
N ALA A 37 21.67 11.52 -8.13
CA ALA A 37 20.37 12.18 -7.96
C ALA A 37 19.40 12.02 -9.16
N GLY A 38 19.90 11.58 -10.33
CA GLY A 38 19.08 11.26 -11.51
C GLY A 38 18.69 9.78 -11.64
N ALA A 39 19.28 8.91 -10.82
CA ALA A 39 19.06 7.46 -10.79
C ALA A 39 18.42 6.96 -9.49
N GLY A 40 18.13 7.85 -8.53
CA GLY A 40 17.38 7.57 -7.30
C GLY A 40 16.88 8.86 -6.65
N TYR A 41 15.92 8.77 -5.73
CA TYR A 41 15.41 9.92 -4.98
C TYR A 41 16.35 10.28 -3.83
N ALA A 42 17.02 11.43 -3.90
CA ALA A 42 17.82 11.96 -2.79
C ALA A 42 18.85 10.98 -2.17
N GLY A 43 19.39 10.04 -2.97
CA GLY A 43 20.43 9.11 -2.52
C GLY A 43 19.96 7.74 -2.06
N VAL A 44 18.66 7.45 -2.13
CA VAL A 44 18.09 6.12 -1.83
C VAL A 44 17.96 5.27 -3.11
N MET A 45 17.88 3.96 -2.95
CA MET A 45 17.66 3.00 -4.05
C MET A 45 16.16 2.83 -4.35
N SER A 46 15.46 3.94 -4.60
CA SER A 46 14.04 3.94 -4.96
C SER A 46 13.68 5.23 -5.71
N ASN A 47 12.46 5.30 -6.25
CA ASN A 47 11.91 6.49 -6.91
C ASN A 47 11.33 7.54 -5.93
N GLY A 48 11.35 7.26 -4.62
CA GLY A 48 10.85 8.15 -3.56
C GLY A 48 11.40 7.73 -2.18
N PRO A 49 10.86 8.26 -1.08
CA PRO A 49 11.25 7.87 0.27
C PRO A 49 11.15 6.36 0.50
N VAL A 50 12.10 5.81 1.26
CA VAL A 50 12.04 4.42 1.72
C VAL A 50 11.29 4.33 3.05
N TYR A 51 10.88 3.12 3.44
CA TYR A 51 10.05 2.91 4.64
C TYR A 51 10.70 3.48 5.92
N SER A 52 12.03 3.47 6.01
CA SER A 52 12.79 3.99 7.14
C SER A 52 12.68 5.52 7.30
N GLN A 53 12.31 6.23 6.23
CA GLN A 53 12.03 7.67 6.22
C GLN A 53 10.56 7.98 6.54
N THR A 54 9.63 7.08 6.17
CA THR A 54 8.18 7.26 6.38
C THR A 54 7.73 6.77 7.77
N LEU A 55 8.17 5.59 8.19
CA LEU A 55 7.76 4.90 9.42
C LEU A 55 7.86 5.76 10.69
N PRO A 56 8.94 6.54 10.94
CA PRO A 56 9.04 7.35 12.15
C PRO A 56 7.90 8.36 12.28
N THR A 57 7.43 8.90 11.16
CA THR A 57 6.30 9.85 11.14
C THR A 57 4.98 9.15 11.46
N LEU A 58 4.77 7.93 10.96
CA LEU A 58 3.57 7.14 11.23
C LEU A 58 3.48 6.75 12.71
N VAL A 59 4.58 6.27 13.28
CA VAL A 59 4.67 5.86 14.69
C VAL A 59 4.69 7.08 15.64
N GLY A 60 5.05 8.26 15.13
CA GLY A 60 5.12 9.51 15.89
C GLY A 60 6.41 9.70 16.70
N VAL A 61 7.54 9.21 16.19
CA VAL A 61 8.84 9.18 16.88
C VAL A 61 9.95 9.85 16.05
N GLY A 62 11.06 10.22 16.72
CA GLY A 62 12.28 10.62 16.01
C GLY A 62 13.03 9.40 15.43
N ALA A 63 13.89 9.60 14.44
CA ALA A 63 14.71 8.51 13.92
C ALA A 63 16.10 8.92 13.45
N GLU A 64 17.03 7.96 13.52
CA GLU A 64 18.36 7.99 12.91
C GLU A 64 18.57 6.71 12.10
N VAL A 65 19.04 6.86 10.86
CA VAL A 65 19.23 5.75 9.93
C VAL A 65 20.71 5.54 9.69
N PHE A 66 21.20 4.34 10.00
CA PHE A 66 22.59 3.89 9.81
C PHE A 66 22.73 2.86 8.69
N ALA A 67 21.61 2.39 8.15
CA ALA A 67 21.56 1.47 7.03
C ALA A 67 22.36 1.98 5.82
N VAL A 68 23.05 1.07 5.13
CA VAL A 68 23.87 1.42 3.96
C VAL A 68 23.58 0.45 2.83
N SER A 69 23.28 0.98 1.64
CA SER A 69 23.11 0.17 0.44
C SER A 69 24.34 -0.69 0.17
N GLY A 70 24.14 -1.98 -0.07
CA GLY A 70 25.23 -2.94 -0.29
C GLY A 70 25.82 -3.54 1.01
N ALA A 71 25.29 -3.18 2.18
CA ALA A 71 25.66 -3.78 3.45
C ALA A 71 25.25 -5.26 3.52
N ARG A 72 26.07 -6.03 4.23
CA ARG A 72 25.82 -7.39 4.65
C ARG A 72 25.69 -7.45 6.17
N ALA A 73 25.00 -8.47 6.66
CA ALA A 73 25.02 -8.82 8.07
C ALA A 73 26.42 -9.30 8.46
N ILE A 74 26.99 -10.21 7.66
CA ILE A 74 28.20 -10.95 8.06
C ILE A 74 29.48 -10.23 7.65
N GLY A 75 30.41 -10.15 8.61
CA GLY A 75 31.80 -9.75 8.37
C GLY A 75 31.94 -8.25 8.15
N THR A 76 33.06 -7.86 7.53
CA THR A 76 33.35 -6.46 7.21
C THR A 76 33.31 -6.26 5.70
N ARG A 77 32.77 -5.12 5.26
CA ARG A 77 32.77 -4.71 3.87
C ARG A 77 33.13 -3.22 3.81
N PRO A 78 34.38 -2.88 3.51
CA PRO A 78 34.73 -1.48 3.32
C PRO A 78 34.00 -0.90 2.10
N LEU A 79 33.71 0.41 2.16
CA LEU A 79 32.98 1.14 1.11
C LEU A 79 33.54 0.91 -0.31
N TRP A 80 34.86 0.76 -0.48
CA TRP A 80 35.45 0.46 -1.79
C TRP A 80 35.01 -0.88 -2.40
N GLN A 81 34.60 -1.87 -1.58
CA GLN A 81 34.04 -3.14 -2.06
C GLN A 81 32.59 -3.02 -2.53
N ILE A 82 31.84 -2.00 -2.09
CA ILE A 82 30.53 -1.70 -2.68
C ILE A 82 30.72 -1.09 -4.07
N LEU A 83 31.78 -0.31 -4.26
CA LEU A 83 32.14 0.31 -5.53
C LEU A 83 32.84 -0.67 -6.50
N GLU A 84 32.84 -1.97 -6.21
CA GLU A 84 33.42 -3.06 -7.03
C GLU A 84 34.91 -2.87 -7.37
N LEU A 85 35.68 -2.32 -6.43
CA LEU A 85 37.10 -2.04 -6.61
C LEU A 85 38.01 -3.22 -6.21
N ASP A 86 37.50 -4.46 -6.14
CA ASP A 86 38.19 -5.65 -5.64
C ASP A 86 38.80 -6.56 -6.73
N GLY A 87 38.78 -6.11 -7.99
CA GLY A 87 39.42 -6.78 -9.14
C GLY A 87 40.95 -6.89 -9.04
N PRO A 88 41.64 -7.58 -9.97
CA PRO A 88 43.00 -8.12 -9.78
C PRO A 88 44.17 -7.12 -9.59
N ALA A 89 43.93 -5.82 -9.39
CA ALA A 89 44.92 -4.88 -8.84
C ALA A 89 44.29 -3.64 -8.16
N PRO A 90 43.95 -3.68 -6.85
CA PRO A 90 43.52 -2.50 -6.13
C PRO A 90 44.41 -2.26 -4.90
N PRO A 91 45.31 -1.27 -5.01
CA PRO A 91 45.21 -0.09 -4.17
C PRO A 91 45.22 1.18 -5.02
N PHE A 92 44.52 2.19 -4.54
CA PHE A 92 43.95 3.39 -5.18
C PHE A 92 44.86 4.31 -6.05
N ASP A 93 46.08 3.90 -6.42
CA ASP A 93 46.98 4.64 -7.30
C ASP A 93 46.67 4.44 -8.80
N ASP A 94 45.97 3.37 -9.19
CA ASP A 94 45.62 3.09 -10.60
C ASP A 94 44.15 2.65 -10.78
N ALA A 95 43.30 2.83 -9.76
CA ALA A 95 41.92 2.40 -9.81
C ALA A 95 41.11 3.24 -10.82
N PRO A 96 40.11 2.66 -11.53
CA PRO A 96 39.22 3.41 -12.43
C PRO A 96 38.51 4.60 -11.76
N ILE A 97 38.37 4.55 -10.43
CA ILE A 97 37.78 5.60 -9.60
C ILE A 97 38.77 6.71 -9.20
N ALA A 98 40.08 6.55 -9.38
CA ALA A 98 41.07 7.56 -8.97
C ALA A 98 40.77 8.97 -9.56
N PRO A 99 40.31 9.10 -10.82
CA PRO A 99 39.86 10.39 -11.37
C PRO A 99 38.60 10.96 -10.71
N LEU A 100 37.80 10.12 -10.06
CA LEU A 100 36.56 10.48 -9.37
C LEU A 100 36.78 10.79 -7.88
N LEU A 101 37.99 10.67 -7.33
CA LEU A 101 38.27 11.07 -5.95
C LEU A 101 38.35 12.60 -5.83
N ARG A 102 37.82 13.16 -4.74
CA ARG A 102 38.05 14.57 -4.44
C ARG A 102 39.51 14.82 -4.13
N ASN A 103 40.01 16.00 -4.50
CA ASN A 103 41.43 16.34 -4.33
C ASN A 103 41.88 16.36 -2.85
N ASP A 104 40.94 16.54 -1.92
CA ASP A 104 41.14 16.62 -0.48
C ASP A 104 40.74 15.35 0.29
N ALA A 105 40.19 14.34 -0.39
CA ALA A 105 39.78 13.09 0.24
C ALA A 105 40.98 12.22 0.61
N ASP A 106 40.95 11.63 1.82
CA ASP A 106 41.89 10.57 2.20
C ASP A 106 41.35 9.21 1.73
N ARG A 107 42.23 8.40 1.13
CA ARG A 107 41.94 7.03 0.70
C ARG A 107 41.53 6.11 1.85
N SER A 108 41.91 6.45 3.08
CA SER A 108 41.43 5.75 4.29
C SER A 108 39.91 5.87 4.49
N GLU A 109 39.27 6.94 3.98
CA GLU A 109 37.83 7.17 4.08
C GLU A 109 36.99 6.16 3.28
N LEU A 110 37.58 5.52 2.26
CA LEU A 110 36.94 4.41 1.54
C LEU A 110 37.00 3.08 2.29
N SER A 111 37.78 3.00 3.36
CA SER A 111 37.91 1.79 4.19
C SER A 111 36.87 1.69 5.30
N VAL A 112 35.92 2.63 5.36
CA VAL A 112 34.80 2.62 6.31
C VAL A 112 33.99 1.35 6.10
N ASP A 113 33.83 0.56 7.17
CA ASP A 113 33.00 -0.63 7.16
C ASP A 113 31.52 -0.25 7.12
N VAL A 114 30.82 -0.76 6.10
CA VAL A 114 29.41 -0.48 5.85
C VAL A 114 28.48 -1.59 6.31
N ASN A 115 29.03 -2.75 6.66
CA ASN A 115 28.25 -3.89 7.14
C ASN A 115 27.65 -3.59 8.51
N LEU A 116 26.76 -4.46 8.96
CA LEU A 116 26.04 -4.32 10.21
C LEU A 116 26.95 -3.95 11.40
N GLY A 117 28.12 -4.60 11.51
CA GLY A 117 29.12 -4.30 12.53
C GLY A 117 29.57 -2.83 12.52
N GLY A 118 29.96 -2.31 11.36
CA GLY A 118 30.37 -0.91 11.17
C GLY A 118 29.22 0.10 11.26
N GLN A 119 27.98 -0.29 10.98
CA GLN A 119 26.80 0.55 11.26
C GLN A 119 26.59 0.71 12.77
N VAL A 120 26.67 -0.40 13.52
CA VAL A 120 26.58 -0.39 14.98
C VAL A 120 27.75 0.39 15.60
N ASP A 121 28.97 0.26 15.07
CA ASP A 121 30.12 1.05 15.53
C ASP A 121 29.85 2.57 15.42
N ARG A 122 29.27 3.01 14.29
CA ARG A 122 28.94 4.42 14.06
C ARG A 122 27.82 4.90 14.98
N PHE A 123 26.80 4.09 15.22
CA PHE A 123 25.75 4.40 16.18
C PHE A 123 26.31 4.55 17.59
N LEU A 124 27.11 3.59 18.04
CA LEU A 124 27.72 3.60 19.39
C LEU A 124 28.78 4.70 19.58
N ALA A 125 29.30 5.28 18.48
CA ALA A 125 30.17 6.45 18.54
C ALA A 125 29.42 7.75 18.90
N THR A 126 28.09 7.76 18.79
CA THR A 126 27.24 8.88 19.22
C THR A 126 26.75 8.67 20.66
N PRO A 127 26.53 9.74 21.45
CA PRO A 127 25.99 9.60 22.80
C PRO A 127 24.62 8.90 22.78
N GLY A 128 24.46 7.85 23.57
CA GLY A 128 23.19 7.13 23.72
C GLY A 128 22.06 8.07 24.15
N GLN A 129 20.87 7.84 23.62
CA GLN A 129 19.66 8.58 23.97
C GLN A 129 18.68 7.61 24.63
N PRO A 130 17.98 8.02 25.70
CA PRO A 130 16.99 7.17 26.35
C PRO A 130 15.85 6.80 25.39
N ASP A 131 15.11 5.74 25.70
CA ASP A 131 13.86 5.34 25.04
C ASP A 131 14.02 5.11 23.53
N THR A 132 15.06 4.36 23.16
CA THR A 132 15.44 4.11 21.75
C THR A 132 15.19 2.65 21.38
N ALA A 133 14.40 2.45 20.31
CA ALA A 133 14.25 1.17 19.64
C ALA A 133 15.30 0.99 18.52
N ALA A 134 16.03 -0.12 18.54
CA ALA A 134 16.95 -0.51 17.47
C ALA A 134 16.26 -1.50 16.50
N ALA A 135 16.18 -1.12 15.22
CA ALA A 135 15.54 -1.87 14.16
C ALA A 135 16.56 -2.47 13.18
N PHE A 136 16.41 -3.76 12.85
CA PHE A 136 17.34 -4.51 12.02
C PHE A 136 16.63 -5.15 10.82
N LEU A 137 16.88 -4.65 9.60
CA LEU A 137 16.50 -5.28 8.33
C LEU A 137 17.75 -5.49 7.48
N ILE A 138 18.38 -6.67 7.61
CA ILE A 138 19.71 -6.92 7.07
C ILE A 138 19.89 -8.40 6.74
N GLY A 139 20.73 -8.71 5.74
CA GLY A 139 21.19 -10.07 5.45
C GLY A 139 20.67 -10.66 4.14
N LEU A 140 19.77 -9.97 3.42
CA LEU A 140 19.29 -10.49 2.13
C LEU A 140 20.44 -10.56 1.10
N LEU A 141 21.34 -9.57 1.10
CA LEU A 141 22.52 -9.55 0.25
C LEU A 141 23.54 -10.66 0.59
N ASP A 142 23.51 -11.20 1.80
CA ASP A 142 24.32 -12.36 2.18
C ASP A 142 23.86 -13.64 1.45
N LEU A 143 22.55 -13.77 1.22
CA LEU A 143 21.97 -14.87 0.45
C LEU A 143 22.16 -14.70 -1.06
N ALA A 144 22.16 -13.47 -1.57
CA ALA A 144 22.41 -13.19 -2.99
C ALA A 144 23.82 -13.62 -3.45
N ALA A 145 24.76 -13.82 -2.51
CA ALA A 145 26.10 -14.31 -2.79
C ALA A 145 26.20 -15.85 -2.93
N LEU A 146 25.10 -16.59 -2.81
CA LEU A 146 25.08 -18.05 -2.94
C LEU A 146 25.12 -18.48 -4.41
N ASP A 147 26.03 -19.39 -4.76
CA ASP A 147 26.07 -20.03 -6.08
C ASP A 147 24.95 -21.07 -6.20
N THR A 148 23.85 -20.68 -6.85
CA THR A 148 22.65 -21.50 -7.04
C THR A 148 22.82 -22.70 -7.99
N GLY A 149 24.01 -22.95 -8.53
CA GLY A 149 24.31 -24.03 -9.47
C GLY A 149 24.79 -25.37 -8.87
N SER A 150 25.12 -25.46 -7.57
CA SER A 150 25.81 -26.63 -6.97
C SER A 150 25.03 -27.34 -5.85
N PRO A 151 24.83 -28.68 -5.87
CA PRO A 151 24.09 -29.42 -4.82
C PRO A 151 24.63 -29.32 -3.38
N ALA A 152 25.85 -28.82 -3.17
CA ALA A 152 26.38 -28.49 -1.83
C ALA A 152 25.63 -27.32 -1.15
N LEU A 153 24.82 -26.59 -1.93
CA LEU A 153 24.01 -25.41 -1.62
C LEU A 153 23.28 -25.42 -0.27
N VAL A 154 22.64 -26.53 0.12
CA VAL A 154 21.68 -26.48 1.25
C VAL A 154 22.39 -26.29 2.57
N PHE A 155 23.53 -26.96 2.80
CA PHE A 155 24.27 -26.82 4.07
C PHE A 155 25.00 -25.47 4.15
N ASP A 156 25.59 -25.01 3.05
CA ASP A 156 26.26 -23.70 3.01
C ASP A 156 25.26 -22.56 3.18
N ALA A 157 24.07 -22.68 2.60
CA ALA A 157 23.01 -21.69 2.77
C ALA A 157 22.42 -21.68 4.19
N ILE A 158 22.22 -22.85 4.82
CA ILE A 158 21.79 -22.94 6.22
C ILE A 158 22.87 -22.33 7.14
N ALA A 159 24.14 -22.65 6.92
CA ALA A 159 25.24 -22.07 7.68
C ALA A 159 25.32 -20.54 7.49
N ARG A 160 25.03 -20.05 6.28
CA ARG A 160 24.95 -18.62 5.99
C ARG A 160 23.81 -17.95 6.75
N VAL A 161 22.61 -18.55 6.75
CA VAL A 161 21.47 -18.05 7.55
C VAL A 161 21.83 -18.02 9.03
N GLY A 162 22.49 -19.07 9.56
CA GLY A 162 23.01 -19.07 10.92
C GLY A 162 23.95 -17.89 11.21
N GLY A 163 24.91 -17.62 10.32
CA GLY A 163 25.81 -16.48 10.47
C GLY A 163 25.12 -15.11 10.39
N ILE A 164 24.04 -14.98 9.61
CA ILE A 164 23.22 -13.75 9.58
C ILE A 164 22.54 -13.56 10.93
N LEU A 165 21.93 -14.61 11.48
CA LEU A 165 21.26 -14.60 12.77
C LEU A 165 22.23 -14.28 13.90
N ASP A 166 23.39 -14.96 13.94
CA ASP A 166 24.45 -14.72 14.93
C ASP A 166 24.92 -13.27 14.89
N SER A 167 25.23 -12.74 13.69
CA SER A 167 25.67 -11.36 13.54
C SER A 167 24.60 -10.34 13.92
N THR A 168 23.33 -10.65 13.69
CA THR A 168 22.20 -9.78 14.06
C THR A 168 21.98 -9.80 15.57
N ALA A 169 22.07 -10.97 16.21
CA ALA A 169 21.99 -11.11 17.66
C ALA A 169 23.16 -10.40 18.35
N ASP A 170 24.38 -10.54 17.84
CA ASP A 170 25.57 -9.84 18.36
C ASP A 170 25.42 -8.32 18.24
N ALA A 171 24.93 -7.81 17.11
CA ALA A 171 24.64 -6.40 16.90
C ALA A 171 23.61 -5.87 17.91
N ALA A 172 22.49 -6.58 18.08
CA ALA A 172 21.45 -6.25 19.05
C ALA A 172 21.99 -6.27 20.50
N ARG A 173 22.79 -7.27 20.84
CA ARG A 173 23.43 -7.39 22.16
C ARG A 173 24.32 -6.20 22.45
N ARG A 174 25.16 -5.80 21.48
CA ARG A 174 26.09 -4.67 21.62
C ARG A 174 25.37 -3.35 21.88
N VAL A 175 24.26 -3.07 21.19
CA VAL A 175 23.51 -1.82 21.41
C VAL A 175 22.80 -1.78 22.76
N VAL A 176 22.30 -2.94 23.24
CA VAL A 176 21.70 -3.06 24.56
C VAL A 176 22.74 -2.94 25.68
N GLU A 177 23.87 -3.67 25.58
CA GLU A 177 24.93 -3.64 26.60
C GLU A 177 25.58 -2.26 26.74
N ALA A 178 25.63 -1.49 25.65
CA ALA A 178 26.06 -0.11 25.66
C ALA A 178 25.03 0.85 26.28
N GLY A 179 23.80 0.39 26.55
CA GLY A 179 22.67 1.21 27.00
C GLY A 179 22.20 2.20 25.93
N ALA A 180 22.45 1.90 24.65
CA ALA A 180 22.11 2.77 23.52
C ALA A 180 20.71 2.47 22.94
N ALA A 181 20.16 1.29 23.21
CA ALA A 181 18.80 0.90 22.89
C ALA A 181 18.24 0.00 24.00
N ASP A 182 16.95 0.14 24.28
CA ASP A 182 16.21 -0.65 25.27
C ASP A 182 15.10 -1.50 24.64
N THR A 183 14.78 -1.25 23.37
CA THR A 183 13.78 -1.98 22.59
C THR A 183 14.41 -2.51 21.29
N LEU A 184 14.03 -3.71 20.87
CA LEU A 184 14.58 -4.37 19.68
C LEU A 184 13.47 -4.70 18.67
N ILE A 185 13.72 -4.40 17.40
CA ILE A 185 12.82 -4.70 16.29
C ILE A 185 13.63 -5.43 15.22
N PHE A 186 13.19 -6.62 14.85
CA PHE A 186 13.82 -7.42 13.80
C PHE A 186 12.88 -7.55 12.61
N TYR A 187 13.41 -7.55 11.39
CA TYR A 187 12.61 -7.79 10.19
C TYR A 187 13.02 -9.13 9.56
N GLY A 188 12.04 -9.98 9.31
CA GLY A 188 12.20 -11.17 8.49
C GLY A 188 12.51 -10.81 7.03
N PHE A 189 12.97 -11.80 6.27
CA PHE A 189 13.18 -11.61 4.84
C PHE A 189 11.86 -11.54 4.09
N PRO A 190 11.80 -10.85 2.94
CA PRO A 190 10.65 -10.92 2.06
C PRO A 190 10.50 -12.34 1.48
N ASP A 191 9.28 -12.67 1.06
CA ASP A 191 8.94 -13.93 0.40
C ASP A 191 9.61 -14.04 -0.98
N THR A 192 9.91 -15.26 -1.43
CA THR A 192 10.58 -15.46 -2.72
C THR A 192 9.73 -15.01 -3.88
N THR A 193 8.39 -15.07 -3.78
CA THR A 193 7.47 -14.65 -4.84
C THR A 193 7.52 -13.15 -5.11
N PHE A 194 7.99 -12.37 -4.14
CA PHE A 194 8.11 -10.92 -4.25
C PHE A 194 9.40 -10.49 -4.95
N VAL A 195 10.55 -11.08 -4.62
CA VAL A 195 11.84 -10.69 -5.20
C VAL A 195 11.84 -10.87 -6.73
N PRO A 196 12.34 -9.91 -7.54
CA PRO A 196 12.43 -10.07 -8.99
C PRO A 196 13.46 -11.16 -9.37
N GLY A 197 13.29 -11.78 -10.55
CA GLY A 197 14.18 -12.85 -11.03
C GLY A 197 14.02 -14.22 -10.34
N THR A 198 13.45 -14.29 -9.13
CA THR A 198 13.17 -15.59 -8.47
C THR A 198 12.13 -16.43 -9.22
N ALA A 199 11.27 -15.77 -10.00
CA ALA A 199 10.29 -16.41 -10.86
C ALA A 199 10.94 -17.31 -11.93
N GLU A 200 12.18 -17.00 -12.32
CA GLU A 200 12.96 -17.75 -13.31
C GLU A 200 13.74 -18.92 -12.69
N LEU A 201 13.80 -18.97 -11.36
CA LEU A 201 14.45 -20.08 -10.64
C LEU A 201 13.61 -21.35 -10.75
N GLY A 202 14.29 -22.47 -11.01
CA GLY A 202 13.68 -23.79 -11.01
C GLY A 202 13.07 -24.14 -9.64
N ALA A 203 11.99 -24.94 -9.64
CA ALA A 203 11.23 -25.29 -8.43
C ALA A 203 12.09 -25.75 -7.23
N PRO A 204 13.16 -26.57 -7.40
CA PRO A 204 14.00 -26.96 -6.28
C PRO A 204 14.75 -25.80 -5.60
N VAL A 205 15.21 -24.82 -6.39
CA VAL A 205 15.92 -23.64 -5.88
C VAL A 205 14.95 -22.71 -5.15
N ARG A 206 13.73 -22.57 -5.67
CA ARG A 206 12.68 -21.78 -5.02
C ARG A 206 12.27 -22.35 -3.66
N VAL A 207 12.02 -23.65 -3.57
CA VAL A 207 11.72 -24.33 -2.30
C VAL A 207 12.87 -24.19 -1.29
N ALA A 208 14.12 -24.25 -1.77
CA ALA A 208 15.28 -24.03 -0.91
C ALA A 208 15.31 -22.60 -0.36
N LEU A 209 15.09 -21.58 -1.20
CA LEU A 209 15.02 -20.18 -0.77
C LEU A 209 13.87 -19.92 0.20
N GLU A 210 12.67 -20.47 -0.06
CA GLU A 210 11.53 -20.40 0.87
C GLU A 210 11.86 -21.02 2.23
N THR A 211 12.58 -22.15 2.22
CA THR A 211 13.04 -22.80 3.45
C THR A 211 14.03 -21.91 4.21
N LEU A 212 14.97 -21.26 3.52
CA LEU A 212 15.95 -20.36 4.14
C LEU A 212 15.28 -19.11 4.74
N ILE A 213 14.28 -18.55 4.07
CA ILE A 213 13.47 -17.45 4.59
C ILE A 213 12.73 -17.88 5.85
N GLY A 214 12.11 -19.07 5.84
CA GLY A 214 11.43 -19.62 7.01
C GLY A 214 12.37 -19.87 8.18
N LEU A 215 13.57 -20.40 7.92
CA LEU A 215 14.61 -20.60 8.93
C LEU A 215 15.10 -19.28 9.52
N HIS A 216 15.32 -18.26 8.68
CA HIS A 216 15.71 -16.93 9.14
C HIS A 216 14.62 -16.31 10.03
N LEU A 217 13.35 -16.34 9.60
CA LEU A 217 12.24 -15.82 10.39
C LEU A 217 12.11 -16.53 11.74
N SER A 218 12.18 -17.86 11.76
CA SER A 218 12.15 -18.65 13.00
C SER A 218 13.32 -18.30 13.91
N GLY A 219 14.53 -18.15 13.36
CA GLY A 219 15.70 -17.78 14.13
C GLY A 219 15.59 -16.39 14.75
N LEU A 220 15.05 -15.41 14.02
CA LEU A 220 14.77 -14.08 14.57
C LEU A 220 13.73 -14.12 15.69
N GLN A 221 12.71 -14.98 15.58
CA GLN A 221 11.70 -15.17 16.63
C GLN A 221 12.33 -15.75 17.91
N ASP A 222 13.26 -16.70 17.75
CA ASP A 222 14.02 -17.25 18.88
C ASP A 222 14.92 -16.17 19.52
N ILE A 223 15.66 -15.40 18.72
CA ILE A 223 16.48 -14.28 19.21
C ILE A 223 15.63 -13.24 19.97
N ALA A 224 14.51 -12.82 19.39
CA ALA A 224 13.61 -11.86 20.01
C ALA A 224 13.03 -12.40 21.32
N LYS A 225 12.73 -13.69 21.38
CA LYS A 225 12.28 -14.37 22.59
C LYS A 225 13.38 -14.36 23.67
N ASP A 226 14.63 -14.66 23.31
CA ASP A 226 15.74 -14.67 24.26
C ASP A 226 15.94 -13.30 24.91
N PHE A 227 15.93 -12.22 24.11
CA PHE A 227 15.98 -10.86 24.64
C PHE A 227 14.76 -10.50 25.51
N ALA A 228 13.56 -10.92 25.11
CA ALA A 228 12.35 -10.68 25.90
C ALA A 228 12.38 -11.42 27.25
N ASP A 229 12.92 -12.63 27.29
CA ASP A 229 13.11 -13.41 28.53
C ASP A 229 14.14 -12.73 29.48
N GLU A 230 15.06 -11.93 28.93
CA GLU A 230 15.99 -11.07 29.68
C GLU A 230 15.39 -9.71 30.08
N GLY A 231 14.13 -9.43 29.70
CA GLY A 231 13.42 -8.20 30.03
C GLY A 231 13.61 -7.06 29.03
N ILE A 232 14.12 -7.33 27.83
CA ILE A 232 14.30 -6.35 26.76
C ILE A 232 13.15 -6.50 25.75
N PRO A 233 12.21 -5.54 25.67
CA PRO A 233 11.11 -5.57 24.71
C PRO A 233 11.60 -5.82 23.29
N SER A 234 11.16 -6.91 22.67
CA SER A 234 11.65 -7.37 21.38
C SER A 234 10.51 -7.85 20.50
N THR A 235 10.54 -7.53 19.20
CA THR A 235 9.53 -8.01 18.24
C THR A 235 10.14 -8.34 16.88
N VAL A 236 9.45 -9.18 16.12
CA VAL A 236 9.84 -9.57 14.76
C VAL A 236 8.72 -9.21 13.80
N ILE A 237 9.05 -8.46 12.76
CA ILE A 237 8.19 -8.13 11.63
C ILE A 237 8.40 -9.17 10.52
N ASP A 238 7.46 -10.10 10.36
CA ASP A 238 7.28 -11.06 9.25
C ASP A 238 6.99 -10.33 7.94
N PHE A 239 8.05 -9.82 7.34
CA PHE A 239 7.96 -9.21 6.03
C PHE A 239 7.57 -10.21 4.93
N ALA A 240 7.82 -11.52 5.13
CA ALA A 240 7.40 -12.57 4.20
C ALA A 240 5.88 -12.69 4.13
N ALA A 241 5.15 -12.46 5.21
CA ALA A 241 3.69 -12.47 5.20
C ALA A 241 3.10 -11.37 4.30
N LEU A 242 3.56 -10.12 4.46
CA LEU A 242 3.15 -8.99 3.62
C LEU A 242 3.46 -9.27 2.14
N THR A 243 4.70 -9.64 1.86
CA THR A 243 5.18 -9.84 0.49
C THR A 243 4.58 -11.07 -0.21
N ARG A 244 4.19 -12.10 0.54
CA ARG A 244 3.41 -13.23 0.02
C ARG A 244 1.99 -12.83 -0.36
N ALA A 245 1.35 -11.99 0.45
CA ALA A 245 0.04 -11.44 0.12
C ALA A 245 0.13 -10.61 -1.17
N LEU A 246 1.14 -9.74 -1.26
CA LEU A 246 1.44 -8.93 -2.45
C LEU A 246 1.72 -9.78 -3.70
N GLY A 247 2.46 -10.87 -3.54
CA GLY A 247 2.73 -11.80 -4.62
C GLY A 247 1.51 -12.60 -5.07
N ALA A 248 0.56 -12.86 -4.16
CA ALA A 248 -0.64 -13.64 -4.45
C ALA A 248 -1.69 -12.83 -5.21
N ASP A 249 -1.86 -11.56 -4.85
CA ASP A 249 -2.84 -10.67 -5.47
C ASP A 249 -2.31 -9.21 -5.46
N PRO A 250 -1.46 -8.87 -6.43
CA PRO A 250 -0.83 -7.56 -6.50
C PRO A 250 -1.80 -6.46 -6.94
N ASP A 251 -2.76 -6.81 -7.80
CA ASP A 251 -3.69 -5.85 -8.42
C ASP A 251 -4.44 -5.12 -7.36
N ALA A 252 -4.92 -5.90 -6.43
CA ALA A 252 -5.82 -5.32 -5.52
C ALA A 252 -4.96 -4.46 -4.55
N PHE A 253 -3.66 -4.75 -4.26
CA PHE A 253 -2.65 -3.85 -3.57
C PHE A 253 -2.44 -2.51 -4.29
N GLY A 254 -3.11 -2.28 -5.41
CA GLY A 254 -2.95 -1.14 -6.28
C GLY A 254 -1.85 -1.34 -7.32
N PHE A 255 -1.19 -2.51 -7.39
CA PHE A 255 -0.07 -2.75 -8.32
C PHE A 255 -0.50 -3.50 -9.57
N THR A 256 -0.38 -2.84 -10.72
CA THR A 256 -0.68 -3.43 -12.03
C THR A 256 0.53 -4.06 -12.70
N ALA A 257 1.74 -3.82 -12.18
CA ALA A 257 2.96 -4.41 -12.72
C ALA A 257 4.03 -4.68 -11.65
N LYS A 258 4.81 -5.73 -11.86
CA LYS A 258 5.94 -6.04 -10.98
C LYS A 258 7.15 -5.13 -11.24
N GLY A 259 7.38 -4.67 -12.48
CA GLY A 259 8.57 -3.91 -12.85
C GLY A 259 9.72 -4.80 -13.33
N PRO A 260 10.97 -4.29 -13.39
CA PRO A 260 11.42 -3.02 -12.82
C PRO A 260 11.14 -1.80 -13.72
N ILE A 261 11.18 -0.58 -13.16
CA ILE A 261 11.12 0.68 -13.93
C ILE A 261 12.45 0.93 -14.67
N LEU A 262 13.57 0.64 -14.02
CA LEU A 262 14.93 0.75 -14.55
C LEU A 262 15.54 -0.64 -14.71
N PHE A 263 16.17 -0.89 -15.85
CA PHE A 263 17.00 -2.08 -16.03
C PHE A 263 18.36 -1.89 -15.36
N GLY A 264 18.83 -2.97 -14.73
CA GLY A 264 20.06 -3.00 -13.96
C GLY A 264 19.95 -2.41 -12.56
N SER A 265 20.69 -3.02 -11.63
CA SER A 265 20.97 -2.51 -10.28
C SER A 265 22.36 -1.86 -10.16
N GLY A 266 23.06 -1.68 -11.30
CA GLY A 266 24.43 -1.16 -11.37
C GLY A 266 25.32 -1.68 -12.52
N ALA A 267 24.90 -2.69 -13.29
CA ALA A 267 25.80 -3.45 -14.19
C ALA A 267 26.00 -2.88 -15.62
N ASP A 268 25.13 -2.00 -16.12
CA ASP A 268 25.28 -1.38 -17.45
C ASP A 268 24.67 0.04 -17.50
N PRO A 269 25.24 1.02 -16.79
CA PRO A 269 24.75 2.39 -16.84
C PRO A 269 25.05 3.02 -18.22
N ASP A 270 24.05 3.63 -18.83
CA ASP A 270 24.22 4.52 -19.97
C ASP A 270 25.08 5.72 -19.55
N ILE A 271 26.33 5.76 -20.03
CA ILE A 271 27.26 6.87 -19.78
C ILE A 271 27.06 7.95 -20.84
N GLY A 272 26.32 8.99 -20.49
CA GLY A 272 26.10 10.17 -21.33
C GLY A 272 27.26 11.18 -21.24
N PRO A 273 27.56 11.91 -22.34
CA PRO A 273 28.52 13.01 -22.31
C PRO A 273 28.02 14.11 -21.35
N PRO A 274 28.93 14.86 -20.70
CA PRO A 274 28.53 15.83 -19.69
C PRO A 274 27.64 16.93 -20.27
N ALA A 275 26.63 17.33 -19.49
CA ALA A 275 25.70 18.41 -19.86
C ALA A 275 26.39 19.77 -20.10
N SER A 276 27.66 19.90 -19.71
CA SER A 276 28.51 21.06 -19.97
C SER A 276 29.95 20.63 -20.30
N PRO A 277 30.68 21.35 -21.19
CA PRO A 277 32.06 21.02 -21.51
C PRO A 277 32.95 21.00 -20.26
N GLY A 278 33.55 19.85 -19.95
CA GLY A 278 34.39 19.65 -18.76
C GLY A 278 33.63 19.27 -17.48
N GLY A 279 32.31 19.06 -17.55
CA GLY A 279 31.54 18.49 -16.43
C GLY A 279 31.72 16.97 -16.30
N PRO A 280 31.26 16.37 -15.19
CA PRO A 280 31.27 14.92 -15.02
C PRO A 280 30.26 14.24 -15.97
N PRO A 281 30.53 13.01 -16.44
CA PRO A 281 29.58 12.24 -17.24
C PRO A 281 28.30 11.95 -16.44
N THR A 282 27.18 11.81 -17.13
CA THR A 282 25.90 11.41 -16.53
C THR A 282 25.75 9.91 -16.65
N LEU A 283 25.45 9.20 -15.55
CA LEU A 283 25.05 7.79 -15.59
C LEU A 283 23.52 7.73 -15.57
N GLY A 284 22.93 7.04 -16.53
CA GLY A 284 21.51 6.70 -16.56
C GLY A 284 21.33 5.19 -16.57
N PHE A 285 20.17 4.72 -16.14
CA PHE A 285 19.79 3.33 -16.32
C PHE A 285 18.75 3.24 -17.44
N PRO A 286 18.87 2.28 -18.37
CA PRO A 286 17.86 2.06 -19.39
C PRO A 286 16.50 1.85 -18.73
N ARG A 287 15.46 2.51 -19.23
CA ARG A 287 14.09 2.30 -18.72
C ARG A 287 13.49 1.05 -19.32
N ASN A 288 12.71 0.33 -18.52
CA ASN A 288 11.95 -0.80 -19.00
C ASN A 288 10.74 -0.31 -19.83
N PRO A 289 10.71 -0.54 -21.16
CA PRO A 289 9.60 -0.07 -21.99
C PRO A 289 8.27 -0.75 -21.64
N GLU A 290 8.27 -1.90 -20.97
CA GLU A 290 7.04 -2.61 -20.58
C GLU A 290 6.27 -1.89 -19.46
N VAL A 291 6.96 -1.10 -18.62
CA VAL A 291 6.35 -0.35 -17.51
C VAL A 291 6.62 1.15 -17.59
N ALA A 292 7.33 1.63 -18.61
CA ALA A 292 7.75 3.03 -18.75
C ALA A 292 6.58 4.03 -18.79
N ASP A 293 5.41 3.59 -19.24
CA ASP A 293 4.20 4.40 -19.34
C ASP A 293 3.28 4.27 -18.11
N LEU A 294 3.59 3.37 -17.17
CA LEU A 294 2.82 3.22 -15.94
C LEU A 294 3.22 4.27 -14.90
N PRO A 295 2.25 4.79 -14.13
CA PRO A 295 2.53 5.53 -12.91
C PRO A 295 3.43 4.71 -11.96
N PRO A 296 4.53 5.26 -11.40
CA PRO A 296 5.46 4.51 -10.57
C PRO A 296 4.88 3.91 -9.28
N ASP A 297 3.76 4.45 -8.80
CA ASP A 297 2.98 3.91 -7.67
C ASP A 297 2.23 2.62 -8.03
N ARG A 298 1.97 2.37 -9.32
CA ARG A 298 1.37 1.12 -9.83
C ARG A 298 2.39 0.02 -10.12
N VAL A 299 3.68 0.26 -9.88
CA VAL A 299 4.78 -0.69 -10.16
C VAL A 299 5.47 -1.09 -8.85
N GLN A 300 5.69 -2.39 -8.63
CA GLN A 300 6.29 -2.88 -7.37
C GLN A 300 7.78 -2.58 -7.23
N PHE A 301 8.54 -2.69 -8.33
CA PHE A 301 10.00 -2.57 -8.31
C PHE A 301 10.52 -1.40 -9.14
N TYR A 302 11.42 -0.63 -8.52
CA TYR A 302 12.11 0.50 -9.12
C TYR A 302 13.24 0.04 -10.04
N ASP A 303 14.08 -0.88 -9.56
CA ASP A 303 15.10 -1.56 -10.34
C ASP A 303 15.00 -3.09 -10.13
N GLU A 304 15.94 -3.86 -10.66
CA GLU A 304 15.91 -5.34 -10.59
C GLU A 304 15.92 -5.93 -9.18
N LEU A 305 16.15 -5.12 -8.15
CA LEU A 305 16.21 -5.55 -6.76
C LEU A 305 15.32 -4.71 -5.84
N HIS A 306 15.27 -3.40 -6.06
CA HIS A 306 14.75 -2.46 -5.08
C HIS A 306 13.29 -2.06 -5.33
N PRO A 307 12.44 -2.03 -4.30
CA PRO A 307 11.04 -1.64 -4.43
C PRO A 307 10.85 -0.16 -4.78
N THR A 308 9.68 0.17 -5.31
CA THR A 308 9.24 1.56 -5.44
C THR A 308 8.84 2.15 -4.10
N THR A 309 8.69 3.48 -4.05
CA THR A 309 8.20 4.21 -2.87
C THR A 309 6.83 3.74 -2.41
N ALA A 310 5.92 3.38 -3.33
CA ALA A 310 4.59 2.87 -2.98
C ALA A 310 4.67 1.54 -2.21
N MET A 311 5.58 0.66 -2.65
CA MET A 311 5.87 -0.55 -1.90
C MET A 311 6.48 -0.24 -0.52
N HIS A 312 7.39 0.74 -0.45
CA HIS A 312 7.95 1.20 0.82
C HIS A 312 6.90 1.82 1.76
N ASP A 313 5.87 2.48 1.24
CA ASP A 313 4.77 2.99 2.04
C ASP A 313 3.92 1.85 2.63
N LEU A 314 3.63 0.79 1.86
CA LEU A 314 3.01 -0.42 2.40
C LEU A 314 3.85 -1.09 3.48
N ILE A 315 5.18 -1.16 3.28
CA ILE A 315 6.11 -1.65 4.30
C ILE A 315 6.02 -0.79 5.56
N ALA A 316 5.99 0.54 5.42
CA ALA A 316 5.90 1.46 6.54
C ALA A 316 4.58 1.31 7.30
N VAL A 317 3.44 1.23 6.60
CA VAL A 317 2.11 1.04 7.21
C VAL A 317 2.01 -0.32 7.90
N TYR A 318 2.48 -1.38 7.25
CA TYR A 318 2.51 -2.72 7.85
C TYR A 318 3.39 -2.76 9.10
N SER A 319 4.55 -2.08 9.06
CA SER A 319 5.46 -1.99 10.19
C SER A 319 4.86 -1.15 11.33
N ASP A 320 4.23 -0.02 11.02
CA ASP A 320 3.53 0.81 12.00
C ASP A 320 2.45 0.02 12.73
N ALA A 321 1.55 -0.63 11.98
CA ALA A 321 0.50 -1.49 12.54
C ALA A 321 1.06 -2.58 13.46
N TRP A 322 2.25 -3.10 13.14
CA TRP A 322 2.94 -4.07 13.99
C TRP A 322 3.50 -3.45 15.27
N LEU A 323 4.16 -2.30 15.17
CA LEU A 323 4.87 -1.67 16.27
C LEU A 323 3.93 -1.00 17.27
N THR A 324 2.97 -0.22 16.79
CA THR A 324 2.02 0.53 17.62
C THR A 324 0.92 -0.36 18.17
N ARG A 325 0.68 -1.51 17.52
CA ARG A 325 -0.50 -2.37 17.76
C ARG A 325 -1.81 -1.63 17.55
N GLU A 326 -1.77 -0.47 16.91
CA GLU A 326 -2.94 0.23 16.45
C GLU A 326 -3.32 -0.42 15.12
N SER A 327 -4.44 -1.13 15.09
CA SER A 327 -5.11 -1.42 13.83
C SER A 327 -5.73 -0.11 13.37
N HIS A 328 -5.11 0.55 12.41
CA HIS A 328 -5.88 1.42 11.55
C HIS A 328 -6.78 0.52 10.71
N VAL A 329 -8.02 0.32 11.16
CA VAL A 329 -9.15 0.18 10.25
C VAL A 329 -10.01 1.39 10.56
N ARG A 330 -10.62 2.04 9.57
CA ARG A 330 -11.90 2.64 9.94
C ARG A 330 -12.95 1.53 9.95
N SER A 331 -12.98 0.96 11.15
CA SER A 331 -13.92 0.10 11.87
C SER A 331 -14.25 -1.33 11.40
N ASP A 332 -14.29 -2.16 12.45
CA ASP A 332 -15.00 -3.40 12.72
C ASP A 332 -14.71 -4.62 11.82
N LEU A 333 -14.10 -5.63 12.46
CA LEU A 333 -13.65 -6.91 11.88
C LEU A 333 -14.83 -7.82 11.50
N GLY A 334 -15.63 -7.37 10.54
CA GLY A 334 -16.21 -8.21 9.50
C GLY A 334 -15.56 -7.96 8.14
N THR A 335 -14.77 -6.89 8.01
CA THR A 335 -14.12 -6.46 6.77
C THR A 335 -12.74 -7.04 6.54
N LEU A 336 -12.59 -7.84 5.48
CA LEU A 336 -11.29 -8.04 4.83
C LEU A 336 -11.09 -6.91 3.80
N GLY A 337 -10.41 -5.85 4.22
CA GLY A 337 -9.89 -4.82 3.33
C GLY A 337 -8.64 -5.36 2.65
N LEU A 338 -8.83 -5.86 1.44
CA LEU A 338 -7.74 -6.12 0.54
C LEU A 338 -7.45 -4.75 -0.08
N PHE A 339 -6.34 -4.14 0.42
CA PHE A 339 -5.43 -3.21 -0.27
C PHE A 339 -5.66 -1.68 -0.29
N GLY A 340 -4.68 -0.89 -0.79
CA GLY A 340 -4.61 0.59 -0.72
C GLY A 340 -4.49 1.35 -2.07
N ASP A 341 -4.41 2.69 -1.98
CA ASP A 341 -4.32 3.76 -3.01
C ASP A 341 -5.61 4.43 -3.53
N GLY A 342 -6.66 4.50 -2.70
CA GLY A 342 -7.81 5.39 -2.90
C GLY A 342 -9.05 4.72 -3.53
N ASP A 343 -8.87 3.58 -4.18
CA ASP A 343 -9.95 2.69 -4.59
C ASP A 343 -9.94 1.49 -3.63
N GLU A 344 -11.03 1.29 -2.90
CA GLU A 344 -11.13 0.39 -1.76
C GLU A 344 -12.20 -0.67 -2.03
N PHE A 345 -11.86 -1.96 -1.90
CA PHE A 345 -12.85 -3.05 -1.87
C PHE A 345 -13.04 -3.55 -0.43
N VAL A 346 -14.23 -3.31 0.10
CA VAL A 346 -14.61 -3.57 1.49
C VAL A 346 -15.76 -4.58 1.52
N LEU A 347 -15.55 -5.71 2.21
CA LEU A 347 -16.56 -6.74 2.49
C LEU A 347 -16.81 -6.87 4.01
N ALA A 348 -17.71 -6.10 4.61
CA ALA A 348 -17.93 -6.08 6.07
C ALA A 348 -18.78 -7.25 6.61
N ASN A 349 -19.42 -8.03 5.73
CA ASN A 349 -20.07 -9.32 6.02
C ASN A 349 -21.21 -9.28 7.06
N GLY A 350 -20.95 -9.08 8.36
CA GLY A 350 -22.04 -8.99 9.34
C GLY A 350 -21.61 -8.41 10.67
N GLY A 351 -22.55 -7.74 11.35
CA GLY A 351 -22.29 -6.74 12.37
C GLY A 351 -22.96 -5.42 12.00
N SER A 352 -22.99 -4.46 12.91
CA SER A 352 -23.31 -3.07 12.57
C SER A 352 -21.98 -2.34 12.41
N ASP A 353 -21.61 -2.01 11.18
CA ASP A 353 -20.27 -1.60 10.79
C ASP A 353 -20.22 -0.13 10.39
N ILE A 354 -19.09 0.54 10.62
CA ILE A 354 -18.83 1.89 10.10
C ILE A 354 -17.75 1.82 9.02
N VAL A 355 -18.15 1.75 7.77
CA VAL A 355 -17.25 1.76 6.62
C VAL A 355 -16.97 3.21 6.23
N ALA A 356 -15.70 3.62 6.24
CA ALA A 356 -15.32 4.95 5.78
C ALA A 356 -14.23 4.85 4.71
N LEU A 357 -14.68 4.91 3.46
CA LEU A 357 -13.88 4.97 2.24
C LEU A 357 -13.36 6.40 2.04
N ARG A 358 -12.32 6.56 1.22
CA ARG A 358 -11.57 7.82 1.12
C ARG A 358 -11.79 8.54 -0.20
N ARG A 359 -11.01 8.23 -1.24
CA ARG A 359 -10.98 9.02 -2.48
C ARG A 359 -10.58 8.13 -3.64
N GLY A 360 -11.45 8.00 -4.62
CA GLY A 360 -11.27 7.10 -5.74
C GLY A 360 -12.53 6.26 -5.87
N PRO A 361 -12.79 5.64 -7.03
CA PRO A 361 -13.91 4.71 -7.16
C PRO A 361 -13.78 3.49 -6.24
N ASP A 362 -14.63 3.45 -5.23
CA ASP A 362 -14.64 2.41 -4.19
C ASP A 362 -15.77 1.39 -4.38
N ILE A 363 -15.66 0.23 -3.71
CA ILE A 363 -16.74 -0.75 -3.57
C ILE A 363 -16.85 -1.16 -2.10
N ALA A 364 -17.97 -0.85 -1.46
CA ALA A 364 -18.25 -1.25 -0.08
C ALA A 364 -19.52 -2.08 0.01
N LEU A 365 -19.41 -3.21 0.70
CA LEU A 365 -20.46 -4.20 0.89
C LEU A 365 -20.56 -4.47 2.38
N ALA A 366 -21.51 -3.82 3.05
CA ALA A 366 -21.54 -3.75 4.51
C ALA A 366 -22.13 -5.04 5.14
N GLY A 367 -23.21 -5.59 4.58
CA GLY A 367 -23.58 -6.99 4.78
C GLY A 367 -24.81 -7.19 5.67
N LEU A 368 -24.65 -7.60 6.93
CA LEU A 368 -25.77 -7.92 7.83
C LEU A 368 -25.71 -7.10 9.10
N GLY A 369 -26.67 -6.22 9.35
CA GLY A 369 -26.78 -5.38 10.55
C GLY A 369 -26.99 -3.93 10.14
N ASP A 370 -27.15 -3.04 11.12
CA ASP A 370 -27.40 -1.62 10.85
C ASP A 370 -26.07 -0.90 10.58
N ASP A 371 -25.76 -0.62 9.33
CA ASP A 371 -24.45 -0.17 8.87
C ASP A 371 -24.40 1.33 8.57
N THR A 372 -23.19 1.90 8.63
CA THR A 372 -22.94 3.28 8.19
C THR A 372 -21.78 3.32 7.23
N VAL A 373 -22.05 3.63 5.96
CA VAL A 373 -21.05 3.63 4.88
C VAL A 373 -20.83 5.04 4.35
N PHE A 374 -19.59 5.50 4.34
CA PHE A 374 -19.16 6.74 3.69
C PHE A 374 -18.27 6.40 2.48
N GLY A 375 -18.75 6.64 1.26
CA GLY A 375 -18.00 6.46 0.00
C GLY A 375 -16.90 7.49 -0.21
N GLY A 376 -17.09 8.70 0.32
CA GLY A 376 -16.03 9.70 0.31
C GLY A 376 -16.00 10.46 -1.00
N GLY A 377 -15.17 10.07 -1.95
CA GLY A 377 -15.22 10.76 -3.24
C GLY A 377 -14.58 10.01 -4.37
N GLY A 378 -15.38 9.58 -5.33
CA GLY A 378 -14.97 8.89 -6.51
C GLY A 378 -16.19 8.49 -7.29
N LYS A 379 -16.16 7.30 -7.88
CA LYS A 379 -17.36 6.68 -8.41
C LYS A 379 -17.55 5.41 -7.61
N ASP A 380 -18.37 5.51 -6.58
CA ASP A 380 -18.41 4.48 -5.55
C ASP A 380 -19.57 3.51 -5.80
N ILE A 381 -19.42 2.27 -5.36
CA ILE A 381 -20.48 1.26 -5.35
C ILE A 381 -20.70 0.87 -3.89
N LEU A 382 -21.81 1.33 -3.31
CA LEU A 382 -22.12 1.13 -1.90
C LEU A 382 -23.37 0.24 -1.78
N SER A 383 -23.25 -0.83 -0.99
CA SER A 383 -24.35 -1.71 -0.61
C SER A 383 -24.42 -1.82 0.91
N GLY A 384 -25.57 -1.46 1.49
CA GLY A 384 -25.85 -1.62 2.92
C GLY A 384 -26.02 -3.09 3.28
N GLY A 385 -26.91 -3.77 2.56
CA GLY A 385 -27.17 -5.19 2.81
C GLY A 385 -28.47 -5.33 3.59
N SER A 386 -28.52 -6.14 4.64
CA SER A 386 -29.73 -6.30 5.45
C SER A 386 -29.60 -5.59 6.79
N GLY A 387 -30.56 -4.74 7.16
CA GLY A 387 -30.50 -3.92 8.38
C GLY A 387 -30.92 -2.49 8.06
N ASP A 388 -31.02 -1.63 9.07
CA ASP A 388 -31.40 -0.23 8.86
C ASP A 388 -30.12 0.60 8.58
N ASP A 389 -29.81 0.83 7.31
CA ASP A 389 -28.50 1.33 6.89
C ASP A 389 -28.45 2.84 6.61
N SER A 390 -27.25 3.41 6.77
CA SER A 390 -26.97 4.82 6.47
C SER A 390 -25.83 4.95 5.47
N LEU A 391 -26.16 5.22 4.21
CA LEU A 391 -25.23 5.24 3.08
C LEU A 391 -25.02 6.65 2.52
N TYR A 392 -23.75 7.06 2.39
CA TYR A 392 -23.34 8.37 1.91
C TYR A 392 -22.34 8.23 0.77
N GLY A 393 -22.74 8.53 -0.48
CA GLY A 393 -21.86 8.48 -1.66
C GLY A 393 -20.71 9.48 -1.56
N GLY A 394 -21.04 10.77 -1.49
CA GLY A 394 -20.05 11.81 -1.27
C GLY A 394 -19.83 12.65 -2.52
N TYR A 395 -18.63 12.63 -3.10
CA TYR A 395 -18.32 13.37 -4.33
C TYR A 395 -18.07 12.44 -5.51
N GLY A 396 -18.86 12.54 -6.56
CA GLY A 396 -18.59 12.01 -7.87
C GLY A 396 -19.83 11.34 -8.43
N LYS A 397 -19.70 10.13 -8.97
CA LYS A 397 -20.85 9.44 -9.59
C LYS A 397 -21.02 8.11 -8.91
N ASP A 398 -21.92 8.06 -7.95
CA ASP A 398 -22.02 6.92 -7.05
C ASP A 398 -23.22 6.03 -7.43
N LEU A 399 -23.10 4.75 -7.10
CA LEU A 399 -24.16 3.74 -7.19
C LEU A 399 -24.43 3.26 -5.76
N ILE A 400 -25.61 3.56 -5.23
CA ILE A 400 -25.94 3.30 -3.84
C ILE A 400 -27.20 2.43 -3.78
N ALA A 401 -27.13 1.34 -3.03
CA ALA A 401 -28.25 0.48 -2.73
C ALA A 401 -28.33 0.22 -1.23
N GLY A 402 -29.48 0.52 -0.61
CA GLY A 402 -29.74 0.23 0.80
C GLY A 402 -29.83 -1.28 1.04
N GLY A 403 -30.91 -1.87 0.58
CA GLY A 403 -31.15 -3.31 0.65
C GLY A 403 -32.45 -3.58 1.42
N PRO A 404 -32.61 -4.70 2.12
CA PRO A 404 -33.74 -4.88 3.03
C PRO A 404 -33.53 -4.16 4.37
N GLY A 405 -34.46 -3.29 4.76
CA GLY A 405 -34.44 -2.52 6.01
C GLY A 405 -34.99 -1.10 5.80
N ASP A 406 -35.11 -0.32 6.87
CA ASP A 406 -35.49 1.10 6.74
C ASP A 406 -34.22 1.94 6.51
N ASP A 407 -33.88 2.20 5.24
CA ASP A 407 -32.59 2.74 4.85
C ASP A 407 -32.57 4.26 4.61
N MET A 408 -31.40 4.87 4.78
CA MET A 408 -31.12 6.23 4.32
C MET A 408 -29.96 6.25 3.34
N ALA A 409 -30.25 6.56 2.07
CA ALA A 409 -29.25 6.72 1.01
C ALA A 409 -29.12 8.19 0.58
N LYS A 410 -27.88 8.68 0.54
CA LYS A 410 -27.57 10.04 0.08
C LYS A 410 -26.46 10.01 -0.97
N GLY A 411 -26.79 10.42 -2.19
CA GLY A 411 -25.86 10.52 -3.34
C GLY A 411 -24.74 11.51 -3.05
N GLY A 412 -25.05 12.80 -3.04
CA GLY A 412 -24.08 13.83 -2.65
C GLY A 412 -23.83 14.84 -3.76
N HIS A 413 -22.62 14.88 -4.30
CA HIS A 413 -22.22 15.84 -5.32
C HIS A 413 -21.79 15.11 -6.60
N GLY A 414 -22.48 15.38 -7.70
CA GLY A 414 -22.29 14.73 -8.99
C GLY A 414 -23.47 13.79 -9.29
N PRO A 415 -23.54 13.22 -10.50
CA PRO A 415 -24.73 12.51 -10.96
C PRO A 415 -24.74 11.07 -10.43
N ASP A 416 -25.65 10.78 -9.50
CA ASP A 416 -25.69 9.52 -8.75
C ASP A 416 -26.82 8.58 -9.20
N VAL A 417 -26.72 7.31 -8.82
CA VAL A 417 -27.75 6.29 -9.02
C VAL A 417 -28.12 5.68 -7.67
N LEU A 418 -29.37 5.90 -7.23
CA LEU A 418 -29.89 5.39 -5.96
C LEU A 418 -30.95 4.32 -6.23
N ILE A 419 -30.66 3.09 -5.82
CA ILE A 419 -31.54 1.93 -6.02
C ILE A 419 -32.24 1.60 -4.72
N ASP A 420 -33.56 1.54 -4.81
CA ASP A 420 -34.49 1.33 -3.70
C ASP A 420 -34.54 -0.13 -3.23
N GLY A 421 -34.81 -0.28 -1.93
CA GLY A 421 -34.80 -1.52 -1.20
C GLY A 421 -36.20 -2.05 -0.87
N ALA A 422 -36.28 -2.81 0.21
CA ALA A 422 -37.55 -3.16 0.84
C ALA A 422 -37.53 -2.60 2.27
N GLY A 423 -38.63 -2.02 2.73
CA GLY A 423 -38.65 -1.18 3.93
C GLY A 423 -39.06 0.24 3.57
N SER A 424 -39.04 1.16 4.54
CA SER A 424 -39.40 2.56 4.34
C SER A 424 -38.16 3.44 4.20
N ASP A 425 -37.83 3.78 2.95
CA ASP A 425 -36.52 4.35 2.62
C ASP A 425 -36.53 5.87 2.45
N LEU A 426 -35.38 6.51 2.71
CA LEU A 426 -35.12 7.92 2.43
C LEU A 426 -33.96 8.10 1.45
N HIS A 427 -34.27 8.51 0.22
CA HIS A 427 -33.29 8.72 -0.85
C HIS A 427 -33.12 10.21 -1.17
N LEU A 428 -31.87 10.68 -1.11
CA LEU A 428 -31.50 12.09 -1.29
C LEU A 428 -30.39 12.22 -2.34
N GLY A 429 -30.72 12.66 -3.55
CA GLY A 429 -29.73 12.85 -4.64
C GLY A 429 -28.75 14.00 -4.34
N ARG A 430 -29.31 15.10 -3.84
CA ARG A 430 -28.65 16.37 -3.46
C ARG A 430 -28.24 17.21 -4.65
N GLY A 431 -27.10 16.97 -5.29
CA GLY A 431 -26.65 17.86 -6.35
C GLY A 431 -25.97 17.12 -7.48
N GLY A 432 -26.53 17.16 -8.67
CA GLY A 432 -26.17 16.30 -9.78
C GLY A 432 -27.41 16.02 -10.62
N ASP A 433 -27.25 15.42 -11.79
CA ASP A 433 -28.38 14.88 -12.54
C ASP A 433 -28.54 13.42 -12.11
N ASP A 434 -29.43 13.16 -11.15
CA ASP A 434 -29.50 11.90 -10.42
C ASP A 434 -30.56 10.95 -10.98
N VAL A 435 -30.34 9.65 -10.79
CA VAL A 435 -31.25 8.59 -11.19
C VAL A 435 -31.71 7.79 -9.97
N PHE A 436 -33.01 7.72 -9.78
CA PHE A 436 -33.64 6.91 -8.73
C PHE A 436 -34.31 5.71 -9.38
N VAL A 437 -34.15 4.53 -8.79
CA VAL A 437 -34.74 3.28 -9.30
C VAL A 437 -35.59 2.65 -8.20
N TRP A 438 -36.90 2.66 -8.40
CA TRP A 438 -37.86 1.98 -7.53
C TRP A 438 -38.14 0.57 -8.06
N THR A 439 -37.80 -0.44 -7.26
CA THR A 439 -37.79 -1.86 -7.68
C THR A 439 -39.13 -2.57 -7.48
N GLY A 440 -40.05 -1.97 -6.72
CA GLY A 440 -41.38 -2.52 -6.45
C GLY A 440 -41.40 -3.65 -5.43
N ARG A 441 -40.39 -3.70 -4.57
CA ARG A 441 -40.22 -4.74 -3.54
C ARG A 441 -40.71 -4.34 -2.15
N SER A 442 -41.19 -3.11 -1.98
CA SER A 442 -41.76 -2.59 -0.73
C SER A 442 -43.09 -3.27 -0.38
N ALA A 443 -43.30 -3.52 0.91
CA ALA A 443 -44.57 -3.98 1.46
C ALA A 443 -45.65 -2.88 1.35
N PRO A 444 -46.95 -3.23 1.43
CA PRO A 444 -48.04 -2.26 1.25
C PRO A 444 -48.09 -1.11 2.27
N ASP A 445 -47.42 -1.27 3.42
CA ASP A 445 -47.30 -0.29 4.50
C ASP A 445 -46.00 0.51 4.48
N ASP A 446 -45.07 0.17 3.61
CA ASP A 446 -43.81 0.89 3.42
C ASP A 446 -44.06 2.24 2.71
N ALA A 447 -43.24 3.22 3.05
CA ALA A 447 -43.38 4.57 2.53
C ALA A 447 -42.04 5.22 2.24
N ASP A 448 -41.65 5.21 0.97
CA ASP A 448 -40.36 5.75 0.54
C ASP A 448 -40.45 7.23 0.19
N THR A 449 -39.38 7.96 0.51
CA THR A 449 -39.24 9.37 0.20
C THR A 449 -38.04 9.58 -0.71
N MET A 450 -38.28 10.12 -1.90
CA MET A 450 -37.24 10.41 -2.89
C MET A 450 -37.17 11.91 -3.18
N ILE A 451 -35.99 12.48 -2.95
CA ILE A 451 -35.74 13.91 -3.15
C ILE A 451 -34.52 14.05 -4.06
N GLY A 452 -34.73 14.54 -5.29
CA GLY A 452 -33.68 14.75 -6.28
C GLY A 452 -32.69 15.81 -5.82
N GLY A 453 -33.05 17.09 -5.94
CA GLY A 453 -32.28 18.18 -5.37
C GLY A 453 -31.97 19.23 -6.43
N THR A 454 -30.69 19.50 -6.70
CA THR A 454 -30.28 20.40 -7.78
C THR A 454 -29.76 19.62 -8.96
N GLY A 455 -30.35 19.85 -10.14
CA GLY A 455 -29.97 19.18 -11.38
C GLY A 455 -31.23 18.78 -12.13
N ALA A 456 -31.10 17.86 -13.08
CA ALA A 456 -32.22 17.26 -13.81
C ALA A 456 -32.33 15.78 -13.44
N ASP A 457 -33.25 15.48 -12.52
CA ASP A 457 -33.33 14.19 -11.88
C ASP A 457 -34.41 13.30 -12.52
N THR A 458 -34.17 11.99 -12.53
CA THR A 458 -35.07 11.00 -13.14
C THR A 458 -35.41 9.87 -12.17
N LEU A 459 -36.70 9.57 -12.00
CA LEU A 459 -37.18 8.39 -11.30
C LEU A 459 -37.67 7.33 -12.31
N TYR A 460 -37.17 6.11 -12.15
CA TYR A 460 -37.59 4.91 -12.86
C TYR A 460 -38.41 4.01 -11.94
N LEU A 461 -39.60 3.59 -12.39
CA LEU A 461 -40.47 2.65 -11.69
C LEU A 461 -40.49 1.31 -12.43
N ALA A 462 -40.34 0.21 -11.70
CA ALA A 462 -40.51 -1.13 -12.28
C ALA A 462 -41.92 -1.26 -12.90
N ALA A 463 -42.03 -1.83 -14.10
CA ALA A 463 -43.29 -1.93 -14.85
C ALA A 463 -44.25 -3.01 -14.32
N THR A 464 -44.52 -3.02 -13.01
CA THR A 464 -45.59 -3.82 -12.41
C THR A 464 -46.96 -3.25 -12.80
N PRO A 465 -48.03 -4.07 -12.87
CA PRO A 465 -49.38 -3.58 -13.18
C PRO A 465 -49.83 -2.40 -12.29
N GLU A 466 -49.46 -2.46 -11.01
CA GLU A 466 -49.73 -1.44 -10.00
C GLU A 466 -48.96 -0.15 -10.32
N ALA A 467 -47.67 -0.25 -10.63
CA ALA A 467 -46.84 0.91 -10.94
C ALA A 467 -47.18 1.56 -12.28
N VAL A 468 -47.53 0.78 -13.30
CA VAL A 468 -48.05 1.31 -14.58
C VAL A 468 -49.32 2.12 -14.34
N SER A 469 -50.25 1.58 -13.55
CA SER A 469 -51.50 2.27 -13.21
C SER A 469 -51.24 3.56 -12.41
N ALA A 470 -50.32 3.52 -11.45
CA ALA A 470 -49.94 4.69 -10.65
C ALA A 470 -49.22 5.75 -11.49
N PHE A 471 -48.35 5.34 -12.40
CA PHE A 471 -47.64 6.22 -13.34
C PHE A 471 -48.62 6.97 -14.25
N GLU A 472 -49.56 6.27 -14.87
CA GLU A 472 -50.59 6.89 -15.71
C GLU A 472 -51.42 7.91 -14.92
N ALA A 473 -51.80 7.57 -13.68
CA ALA A 473 -52.52 8.47 -12.80
C ALA A 473 -51.70 9.72 -12.41
N ALA A 474 -50.40 9.55 -12.15
CA ALA A 474 -49.49 10.62 -11.76
C ALA A 474 -49.27 11.68 -12.85
N GLN A 475 -49.42 11.30 -14.13
CA GLN A 475 -49.30 12.24 -15.27
C GLN A 475 -50.50 13.18 -15.40
N VAL A 476 -51.67 12.79 -14.87
CA VAL A 476 -52.90 13.54 -15.05
C VAL A 476 -52.98 14.70 -14.05
N GLY A 477 -53.16 15.93 -14.56
CA GLY A 477 -53.52 17.07 -13.72
C GLY A 477 -52.37 17.68 -12.91
N ARG A 478 -51.11 17.43 -13.29
CA ARG A 478 -49.95 18.10 -12.68
C ARG A 478 -50.04 19.62 -12.89
N SER A 479 -49.91 20.37 -11.81
CA SER A 479 -49.88 21.84 -11.89
C SER A 479 -48.55 22.33 -12.46
N ALA A 480 -48.51 23.57 -12.93
CA ALA A 480 -47.25 24.19 -13.35
C ALA A 480 -46.21 24.21 -12.22
N TRP A 481 -46.65 24.23 -10.95
CA TRP A 481 -45.76 24.16 -9.78
C TRP A 481 -45.26 22.74 -9.51
N ASP A 482 -46.10 21.72 -9.68
CA ASP A 482 -45.68 20.32 -9.55
C ASP A 482 -44.62 19.98 -10.62
N ILE A 483 -44.81 20.48 -11.84
CA ILE A 483 -43.84 20.32 -12.92
C ILE A 483 -42.55 21.10 -12.63
N ALA A 484 -42.67 22.37 -12.20
CA ALA A 484 -41.51 23.24 -11.99
C ALA A 484 -40.65 22.86 -10.78
N LEU A 485 -41.22 22.17 -9.79
CA LEU A 485 -40.52 21.69 -8.60
C LEU A 485 -40.24 20.18 -8.65
N GLY A 486 -40.56 19.51 -9.76
CA GLY A 486 -40.37 18.07 -9.89
C GLY A 486 -41.15 17.24 -8.85
N HIS A 487 -42.30 17.74 -8.40
CA HIS A 487 -43.14 17.01 -7.44
C HIS A 487 -44.04 16.01 -8.17
N TRP A 488 -44.04 14.78 -7.70
CA TRP A 488 -44.93 13.73 -8.20
C TRP A 488 -45.85 13.22 -7.10
N LYS A 489 -47.11 13.03 -7.47
CA LYS A 489 -48.07 12.30 -6.65
C LYS A 489 -48.27 10.95 -7.32
N ILE A 490 -47.67 9.92 -6.76
CA ILE A 490 -47.69 8.55 -7.31
C ILE A 490 -48.59 7.71 -6.40
N PRO A 491 -49.91 7.68 -6.65
CA PRO A 491 -50.85 7.11 -5.70
C PRO A 491 -50.73 5.59 -5.63
N GLY A 492 -50.80 5.06 -4.42
CA GLY A 492 -50.88 3.60 -4.19
C GLY A 492 -49.54 2.87 -4.18
N LEU A 493 -48.41 3.59 -4.33
CA LEU A 493 -47.07 3.00 -4.23
C LEU A 493 -46.30 3.43 -2.96
N GLY A 494 -46.92 4.16 -2.03
CA GLY A 494 -46.20 4.65 -0.83
C GLY A 494 -45.22 5.81 -1.08
N LEU A 495 -44.97 6.19 -2.33
CA LEU A 495 -43.92 7.13 -2.72
C LEU A 495 -44.26 8.62 -2.47
N SER A 496 -43.35 9.31 -1.77
CA SER A 496 -43.29 10.76 -1.67
C SER A 496 -42.11 11.30 -2.49
N VAL A 497 -42.40 11.98 -3.61
CA VAL A 497 -41.38 12.39 -4.58
C VAL A 497 -41.35 13.89 -4.79
N ALA A 498 -40.16 14.48 -4.66
CA ALA A 498 -39.92 15.91 -4.88
C ALA A 498 -38.59 16.16 -5.60
N GLY A 499 -38.52 17.25 -6.37
CA GLY A 499 -37.30 17.61 -7.12
C GLY A 499 -36.91 16.59 -8.19
N ILE A 500 -37.88 15.87 -8.78
CA ILE A 500 -37.66 14.93 -9.88
C ILE A 500 -38.33 15.45 -11.14
N GLU A 501 -37.56 15.81 -12.17
CA GLU A 501 -38.09 16.39 -13.40
C GLU A 501 -38.72 15.34 -14.31
N THR A 502 -38.18 14.12 -14.30
CA THR A 502 -38.56 13.05 -15.23
C THR A 502 -39.00 11.78 -14.49
N LEU A 503 -40.14 11.22 -14.87
CA LEU A 503 -40.63 9.93 -14.36
C LEU A 503 -40.76 8.96 -15.54
N ARG A 504 -40.29 7.72 -15.39
CA ARG A 504 -40.29 6.67 -16.42
C ARG A 504 -40.63 5.31 -15.85
N LEU A 505 -41.08 4.42 -16.73
CA LEU A 505 -41.22 2.99 -16.46
C LEU A 505 -40.03 2.25 -17.07
N TYR A 506 -39.64 1.12 -16.47
CA TYR A 506 -38.68 0.18 -17.05
C TYR A 506 -39.18 -1.27 -16.98
N ASP A 507 -38.91 -2.04 -18.03
CA ASP A 507 -39.21 -3.47 -18.10
C ASP A 507 -37.94 -4.32 -17.93
N ALA A 508 -36.78 -3.75 -18.29
CA ALA A 508 -35.47 -4.36 -18.12
C ALA A 508 -34.44 -3.32 -17.63
N PRO A 509 -33.37 -3.75 -16.94
CA PRO A 509 -32.23 -2.91 -16.53
C PRO A 509 -31.69 -2.00 -17.65
N SER A 510 -31.64 -2.49 -18.89
CA SER A 510 -31.18 -1.74 -20.06
C SER A 510 -32.01 -0.51 -20.41
N ASP A 511 -33.24 -0.41 -19.92
CA ASP A 511 -34.16 0.70 -20.20
C ASP A 511 -33.88 1.92 -19.28
N ILE A 512 -33.12 1.70 -18.22
CA ILE A 512 -32.74 2.73 -17.25
C ILE A 512 -31.57 3.53 -17.83
N GLY A 513 -31.87 4.76 -18.25
CA GLY A 513 -30.92 5.68 -18.83
C GLY A 513 -30.19 6.48 -17.75
N GLY A 514 -28.92 6.80 -17.99
CA GLY A 514 -28.08 7.51 -17.02
C GLY A 514 -27.13 6.60 -16.24
N ALA A 515 -27.39 5.29 -16.22
CA ALA A 515 -26.47 4.25 -15.77
C ALA A 515 -26.01 3.39 -16.98
N SER A 516 -24.80 2.84 -16.95
CA SER A 516 -24.42 1.84 -17.96
C SER A 516 -25.14 0.51 -17.67
N PRO A 517 -25.50 -0.29 -18.69
CA PRO A 517 -26.08 -1.62 -18.47
C PRO A 517 -25.26 -2.47 -17.49
N ASP A 518 -23.94 -2.41 -17.62
CA ASP A 518 -22.98 -3.09 -16.74
C ASP A 518 -23.07 -2.63 -15.27
N MET A 519 -23.43 -1.36 -15.00
CA MET A 519 -23.60 -0.86 -13.63
C MET A 519 -24.87 -1.39 -12.97
N ILE A 520 -25.92 -1.61 -13.76
CA ILE A 520 -27.19 -2.11 -13.24
C ILE A 520 -27.14 -3.64 -13.12
N GLU A 521 -26.48 -4.33 -14.04
CA GLU A 521 -26.16 -5.76 -13.88
C GLU A 521 -25.24 -5.99 -12.66
N ALA A 522 -24.33 -5.06 -12.35
CA ALA A 522 -23.55 -5.08 -11.11
C ALA A 522 -24.38 -4.82 -9.84
N ALA A 523 -25.53 -4.13 -9.95
CA ALA A 523 -26.49 -4.00 -8.86
C ALA A 523 -27.37 -5.26 -8.70
N ASP A 524 -27.64 -5.97 -9.80
CA ASP A 524 -28.38 -7.25 -9.81
C ASP A 524 -27.56 -8.42 -9.22
N LEU A 525 -26.23 -8.30 -9.16
CA LEU A 525 -25.33 -9.20 -8.42
C LEU A 525 -25.69 -9.33 -6.93
N TRP A 526 -26.42 -8.36 -6.37
CA TRP A 526 -26.91 -8.34 -4.98
C TRP A 526 -28.34 -8.88 -4.85
N GLY A 527 -28.94 -9.34 -5.95
CA GLY A 527 -30.31 -9.88 -5.98
C GLY A 527 -31.39 -8.84 -5.74
N LEU A 528 -31.13 -7.56 -6.03
CA LEU A 528 -32.00 -6.40 -5.76
C LEU A 528 -32.97 -6.06 -6.90
N LEU A 529 -32.68 -6.46 -8.15
CA LEU A 529 -33.54 -6.30 -9.32
C LEU A 529 -34.21 -7.62 -9.67
#